data_AF-A0A2S8XAW1-F1
#
_entry.id   AF-A0A2S8XAW1-F1
#
_cell.length_a   1.000
_cell.length_b   1.000
_cell.length_c   1.000
_cell.angle_alpha   90.00
_cell.angle_beta   90.00
_cell.angle_gamma   90.00
#
_symmetry.space_group_name_H-M   'P 1'
#
loop_
_entity.id
_entity.type
_entity.pdbx_description
1 polymer ?
#
loop_
_entity_poly.entity_id
_entity_poly.type
_entity_poly.pdbx_seq_one_letter_code
_entity_poly.pdbx_strand_id
1 'polypeptide(L)'
;MLVLLVVQHKDGVYLNNKKLIFSVFTLCILVILGFLRWDNLESSADFHYKYDRWAGQKWVDFYPPLAASSNSMEFPLIYRDEINQNDINKYLGKQALSGELVNKWIERTKLTDGYIGLLTLNILVLIYSSIKLFILRDKK
;
A
#
# COMPACT_ATOMS: atom_id res chain seq x y z
N MET A 1 12.93 -18.25 3.51
CA MET A 1 13.30 -17.87 2.13
C MET A 1 14.49 -16.90 2.19
N LEU A 2 15.67 -17.44 2.52
CA LEU A 2 16.87 -16.70 2.90
C LEU A 2 18.09 -17.35 2.23
N VAL A 3 18.00 -17.60 0.93
CA VAL A 3 18.98 -18.41 0.16
C VAL A 3 19.93 -17.55 -0.69
N LEU A 4 19.93 -16.22 -0.54
CA LEU A 4 20.81 -15.34 -1.33
C LEU A 4 22.06 -14.82 -0.61
N LEU A 5 22.42 -15.37 0.55
CA LEU A 5 23.53 -14.84 1.35
C LEU A 5 24.85 -15.61 1.30
N VAL A 6 24.98 -16.70 0.54
CA VAL A 6 26.25 -17.45 0.46
C VAL A 6 26.60 -17.79 -0.99
N VAL A 7 27.09 -16.78 -1.72
CA VAL A 7 28.03 -17.02 -2.82
C VAL A 7 29.27 -16.21 -2.49
N GLN A 8 30.08 -16.75 -1.58
CA GLN A 8 31.47 -16.35 -1.46
C GLN A 8 32.36 -17.36 -2.14
N HIS A 9 33.43 -16.83 -2.74
CA HIS A 9 34.72 -17.45 -2.99
C HIS A 9 34.93 -18.19 -4.32
N LYS A 10 35.13 -17.41 -5.38
CA LYS A 10 36.41 -17.37 -6.13
C LYS A 10 36.36 -16.25 -7.17
N ASP A 11 37.44 -15.49 -7.26
CA ASP A 11 37.78 -14.61 -8.39
C ASP A 11 37.09 -13.23 -8.43
N GLY A 12 37.63 -12.29 -7.65
CA GLY A 12 38.07 -10.98 -8.19
C GLY A 12 37.12 -10.11 -9.02
N VAL A 13 35.80 -10.14 -8.79
CA VAL A 13 34.88 -9.14 -9.35
C VAL A 13 34.23 -8.40 -8.19
N TYR A 14 34.79 -7.25 -7.82
CA TYR A 14 34.11 -6.28 -6.96
C TYR A 14 32.98 -5.63 -7.77
N LEU A 15 31.88 -6.36 -7.98
CA LEU A 15 30.62 -5.74 -8.33
C LEU A 15 30.22 -4.86 -7.15
N ASN A 16 29.67 -3.68 -7.44
CA ASN A 16 29.22 -2.72 -6.42
C ASN A 16 27.97 -3.24 -5.70
N ASN A 17 28.11 -4.33 -4.94
CA ASN A 17 27.08 -5.06 -4.20
C ASN A 17 26.31 -4.15 -3.25
N LYS A 18 26.90 -3.01 -2.87
CA LYS A 18 26.26 -1.97 -2.07
C LYS A 18 24.94 -1.50 -2.67
N LYS A 19 24.83 -1.37 -4.00
CA LYS A 19 23.57 -0.95 -4.66
C LYS A 19 22.48 -2.01 -4.56
N LEU A 20 22.84 -3.27 -4.79
CA LEU A 20 21.90 -4.40 -4.67
C LEU A 20 21.42 -4.57 -3.23
N ILE A 21 22.34 -4.56 -2.27
CA ILE A 21 22.05 -4.66 -0.84
C ILE A 21 21.13 -3.51 -0.40
N PHE A 22 21.45 -2.29 -0.81
CA PHE A 22 20.62 -1.12 -0.51
C PHE A 22 19.21 -1.26 -1.11
N SER A 23 19.10 -1.76 -2.35
CA SER A 23 17.81 -1.97 -3.00
C SER A 23 16.98 -3.02 -2.26
N VAL A 24 17.56 -4.16 -1.89
CA VAL A 24 16.89 -5.21 -1.09
C VAL A 24 16.45 -4.66 0.26
N PHE A 25 17.31 -3.94 0.95
CA PHE A 25 16.99 -3.32 2.25
C PHE A 25 15.82 -2.34 2.12
N THR A 26 15.86 -1.49 1.09
CA THR A 26 14.78 -0.52 0.81
C THR A 26 13.48 -1.23 0.43
N LEU A 27 13.54 -2.33 -0.32
CA LEU A 27 12.37 -3.14 -0.64
C LEU A 27 11.73 -3.71 0.63
N CYS A 28 12.53 -4.25 1.56
CA CYS A 28 12.02 -4.75 2.84
C CYS A 28 11.29 -3.65 3.62
N ILE A 29 11.86 -2.44 3.68
CA ILE A 29 11.21 -1.29 4.33
C ILE A 29 9.89 -0.95 3.65
N LEU A 30 9.86 -0.85 2.32
CA LEU A 30 8.65 -0.51 1.57
C LEU A 30 7.54 -1.55 1.81
N VAL A 31 7.87 -2.84 1.77
CA VAL A 31 6.92 -3.91 2.05
C VAL A 31 6.34 -3.79 3.46
N ILE A 32 7.19 -3.56 4.47
CA ILE A 32 6.76 -3.35 5.86
C ILE A 32 5.85 -2.12 5.97
N LEU A 33 6.20 -1.00 5.33
CA LEU A 33 5.37 0.21 5.31
C LEU A 33 3.99 -0.06 4.71
N GLY A 34 3.92 -0.86 3.64
CA GLY A 34 2.66 -1.28 3.02
C GLY A 34 1.77 -2.07 3.98
N PHE A 35 2.34 -3.03 4.73
CA PHE A 35 1.60 -3.79 5.73
C PHE A 35 1.13 -2.93 6.90
N LEU A 36 1.95 -1.96 7.33
CA LEU A 36 1.62 -1.06 8.44
C LEU A 36 0.63 0.04 8.09
N ARG A 37 0.19 0.14 6.82
CA ARG A 37 -0.72 1.19 6.36
C ARG A 37 -2.10 1.12 7.02
N TRP A 38 -2.69 -0.07 7.05
CA TRP A 38 -4.08 -0.26 7.46
C TRP A 38 -4.16 -0.74 8.89
N ASP A 39 -5.04 -0.10 9.65
CA ASP A 39 -5.45 -0.56 10.97
C ASP A 39 -6.92 -0.94 10.93
N ASN A 40 -7.25 -2.22 11.15
CA ASN A 40 -8.64 -2.66 11.16
C ASN A 40 -9.22 -2.40 12.56
N LEU A 41 -10.32 -1.65 12.61
CA LEU A 41 -10.99 -1.28 13.85
C LEU A 41 -12.18 -2.21 14.11
N GLU A 42 -12.78 -2.09 15.30
CA GLU A 42 -13.99 -2.84 15.63
C GLU A 42 -15.08 -2.59 14.59
N SER A 43 -15.72 -3.67 14.14
CA SER A 43 -16.77 -3.65 13.13
C SER A 43 -18.14 -3.71 13.80
N SER A 44 -19.12 -3.01 13.24
CA SER A 44 -20.49 -2.96 13.76
C SER A 44 -21.47 -3.35 12.66
N ALA A 45 -22.07 -4.54 12.79
CA ALA A 45 -23.00 -5.11 11.82
C ALA A 45 -22.45 -5.04 10.38
N ASP A 46 -23.10 -4.25 9.52
CA ASP A 46 -22.78 -4.07 8.10
C ASP A 46 -21.61 -3.09 7.84
N PHE A 47 -20.99 -2.56 8.89
CA PHE A 47 -19.90 -1.60 8.81
C PHE A 47 -18.59 -2.16 9.32
N HIS A 48 -17.59 -2.19 8.45
CA HIS A 48 -16.21 -2.49 8.81
C HIS A 48 -15.39 -1.20 8.82
N TYR A 49 -14.92 -0.82 9.99
CA TYR A 49 -14.13 0.38 10.16
C TYR A 49 -12.64 0.07 10.02
N LYS A 50 -11.91 0.96 9.35
CA LYS A 50 -10.45 0.88 9.23
C LYS A 50 -9.82 2.26 9.25
N TYR A 51 -8.55 2.34 9.59
CA TYR A 51 -7.81 3.59 9.64
C TYR A 51 -6.64 3.53 8.65
N ASP A 52 -6.60 4.49 7.73
CA ASP A 52 -5.46 4.68 6.84
C ASP A 52 -4.41 5.51 7.59
N ARG A 53 -3.37 4.85 8.11
CA ARG A 53 -2.30 5.52 8.87
C ARG A 53 -1.48 6.47 8.01
N TRP A 54 -1.48 6.31 6.69
CA TRP A 54 -0.76 7.22 5.80
C TRP A 54 -1.51 8.53 5.60
N ALA A 55 -2.83 8.44 5.44
CA ALA A 55 -3.69 9.62 5.24
C ALA A 55 -4.23 10.21 6.55
N GLY A 56 -3.97 9.56 7.69
CA GLY A 56 -4.51 9.97 9.00
C GLY A 56 -6.03 9.98 9.04
N GLN A 57 -6.67 9.06 8.31
CA GLN A 57 -8.08 9.15 7.98
C GLN A 57 -8.80 7.82 8.30
N LYS A 58 -9.91 7.89 9.04
CA LYS A 58 -10.81 6.76 9.25
C LYS A 58 -11.67 6.54 8.01
N TRP A 59 -11.81 5.28 7.63
CA TRP A 59 -12.59 4.79 6.50
C TRP A 59 -13.59 3.76 7.01
N VAL A 60 -14.67 3.60 6.26
CA VAL A 60 -15.66 2.56 6.50
C VAL A 60 -15.96 1.83 5.21
N ASP A 61 -15.98 0.51 5.29
CA ASP A 61 -16.51 -0.37 4.26
C ASP A 61 -17.92 -0.77 4.68
N PHE A 62 -18.92 -0.29 3.94
CA PHE A 62 -20.33 -0.61 4.18
C PHE A 62 -20.78 -1.73 3.25
N TYR A 63 -21.38 -2.79 3.82
CA TYR A 63 -21.89 -3.95 3.12
C TYR A 63 -23.43 -3.94 3.17
N PRO A 64 -24.12 -3.49 2.11
CA PRO A 64 -25.57 -3.36 2.17
C PRO A 64 -26.25 -4.73 2.36
N PRO A 65 -27.15 -4.90 3.35
CA PRO A 65 -27.68 -6.22 3.75
C PRO A 65 -28.56 -6.90 2.69
N LEU A 66 -28.94 -6.18 1.63
CA LEU A 66 -29.76 -6.68 0.51
C LEU A 66 -29.02 -6.67 -0.84
N ALA A 67 -27.75 -6.23 -0.86
CA ALA A 67 -26.95 -6.33 -2.07
C ALA A 67 -26.40 -7.75 -2.16
N ALA A 68 -26.83 -8.53 -3.16
CA ALA A 68 -26.23 -9.81 -3.53
C ALA A 68 -24.80 -9.67 -4.11
N SER A 69 -24.07 -8.66 -3.65
CA SER A 69 -22.80 -8.18 -4.17
C SER A 69 -21.79 -8.22 -3.04
N SER A 70 -20.65 -8.87 -3.30
CA SER A 70 -19.46 -8.84 -2.43
C SER A 70 -18.81 -7.45 -2.36
N ASN A 71 -19.26 -6.49 -3.15
CA ASN A 71 -18.67 -5.15 -3.22
C ASN A 71 -19.20 -4.30 -2.07
N SER A 72 -18.29 -3.91 -1.18
CA SER A 72 -18.55 -2.87 -0.19
C SER A 72 -18.55 -1.49 -0.84
N MET A 73 -19.33 -0.58 -0.26
CA MET A 73 -19.16 0.85 -0.49
C MET A 73 -18.15 1.37 0.53
N GLU A 74 -16.96 1.72 0.06
CA GLU A 74 -15.92 2.33 0.88
C GLU A 74 -16.05 3.86 0.86
N PHE A 75 -15.94 4.53 2.02
CA PHE A 75 -15.90 5.99 2.09
C PHE A 75 -15.20 6.51 3.36
N PRO A 76 -14.66 7.75 3.34
CA PRO A 76 -14.00 8.32 4.51
C PRO A 76 -15.03 8.86 5.51
N LEU A 77 -14.69 8.78 6.80
CA LEU A 77 -15.46 9.40 7.90
C LEU A 77 -14.85 10.75 8.27
N ILE A 78 -15.57 11.82 7.93
CA ILE A 78 -15.12 13.20 8.03
C ILE A 78 -15.81 13.83 9.25
N TYR A 79 -15.00 14.27 10.22
CA TYR A 79 -15.43 14.85 11.50
C TYR A 79 -16.39 13.98 12.33
N ARG A 80 -16.29 12.65 12.21
CA ARG A 80 -17.11 11.67 12.94
C ARG A 80 -16.38 10.33 13.06
N ASP A 81 -16.70 9.57 14.11
CA ASP A 81 -16.10 8.26 14.32
C ASP A 81 -16.96 7.10 13.80
N GLU A 82 -18.28 7.26 13.76
CA GLU A 82 -19.21 6.18 13.40
C GLU A 82 -20.39 6.70 12.57
N ILE A 83 -21.05 5.80 11.84
CA ILE A 83 -22.22 6.11 11.03
C ILE A 83 -23.34 5.08 11.16
N ASN A 84 -24.57 5.58 11.26
CA ASN A 84 -25.77 4.76 11.20
C ASN A 84 -26.20 4.58 9.74
N GLN A 85 -26.67 3.39 9.40
CA GLN A 85 -27.17 3.03 8.07
C GLN A 85 -28.22 4.01 7.52
N ASN A 86 -29.12 4.50 8.38
CA ASN A 86 -30.17 5.42 7.97
C ASN A 86 -29.63 6.81 7.55
N ASP A 87 -28.42 7.16 7.99
CA ASP A 87 -27.81 8.47 7.74
C ASP A 87 -26.79 8.47 6.60
N ILE A 88 -26.45 7.30 6.01
CA ILE A 88 -25.41 7.17 4.98
C ILE A 88 -25.67 8.13 3.82
N ASN A 89 -26.85 8.08 3.21
CA ASN A 89 -27.16 8.89 2.03
C ASN A 89 -27.09 10.39 2.32
N LYS A 90 -27.59 10.81 3.48
CA LYS A 90 -27.55 12.20 3.93
C LYS A 90 -26.11 12.66 4.16
N TYR A 91 -25.30 11.81 4.79
CA TYR A 91 -23.89 12.08 5.06
C TYR A 91 -23.08 12.18 3.76
N LEU A 92 -23.18 11.17 2.88
CA LEU A 92 -22.48 11.16 1.60
C LEU A 92 -22.90 12.35 0.73
N GLY A 93 -24.19 12.67 0.67
CA GLY A 93 -24.68 13.84 -0.04
C GLY A 93 -24.07 15.15 0.49
N LYS A 94 -24.05 15.35 1.81
CA LYS A 94 -23.44 16.53 2.43
C LYS A 94 -21.94 16.64 2.10
N GLN A 95 -21.19 15.56 2.25
CA GLN A 95 -19.73 15.56 2.05
C GLN A 95 -19.29 15.56 0.58
N ALA A 96 -20.15 15.07 -0.31
CA ALA A 96 -19.95 15.19 -1.74
C ALA A 96 -20.16 16.65 -2.21
N LEU A 97 -21.21 17.32 -1.72
CA LEU A 97 -21.49 18.73 -2.05
C LEU A 97 -20.43 19.69 -1.52
N SER A 98 -19.82 19.41 -0.36
CA SER A 98 -18.69 20.20 0.16
C SER A 98 -17.38 19.95 -0.60
N GLY A 99 -17.29 18.85 -1.37
CA GLY A 99 -16.06 18.39 -2.01
C GLY A 99 -15.06 17.72 -1.07
N GLU A 100 -15.31 17.70 0.24
CA GLU A 100 -14.40 17.10 1.22
C GLU A 100 -14.20 15.60 0.99
N LEU A 101 -15.27 14.89 0.59
CA LEU A 101 -15.19 13.47 0.27
C LEU A 101 -14.20 13.22 -0.87
N VAL A 102 -14.28 14.00 -1.95
CA VAL A 102 -13.40 13.89 -3.11
C VAL A 102 -11.96 14.26 -2.74
N ASN A 103 -11.78 15.32 -1.95
CA ASN A 103 -10.45 15.75 -1.52
C ASN A 103 -9.73 14.66 -0.71
N LYS A 104 -10.44 13.96 0.19
CA LYS A 104 -9.88 12.83 0.95
C LYS A 104 -9.54 11.63 0.09
N TRP A 105 -10.35 11.34 -0.93
CA TRP A 105 -9.99 10.33 -1.93
C TRP A 105 -8.74 10.71 -2.72
N ILE A 106 -8.62 11.95 -3.18
CA ILE A 106 -7.44 12.43 -3.93
C ILE A 106 -6.18 12.36 -3.07
N GLU A 107 -6.26 12.78 -1.81
CA GLU A 107 -5.14 12.72 -0.86
C GLU A 107 -4.64 11.28 -0.68
N ARG A 108 -5.56 10.34 -0.42
CA ARG A 108 -5.27 8.91 -0.34
C ARG A 108 -4.64 8.35 -1.61
N THR A 109 -5.18 8.71 -2.77
CA THR A 109 -4.68 8.22 -4.07
C THR A 109 -3.26 8.71 -4.32
N LYS A 110 -2.96 9.99 -4.09
CA LYS A 110 -1.60 10.54 -4.26
C LYS A 110 -0.56 9.82 -3.41
N LEU A 111 -0.89 9.52 -2.14
CA LEU A 111 0.01 8.76 -1.25
C LEU A 111 0.21 7.33 -1.76
N THR A 112 -0.86 6.69 -2.21
CA THR A 112 -0.83 5.33 -2.75
C THR A 112 0.00 5.25 -4.03
N ASP A 113 -0.20 6.17 -4.96
CA ASP A 113 0.52 6.24 -6.23
C ASP A 113 2.00 6.52 -6.00
N GLY A 114 2.34 7.42 -5.08
CA GLY A 114 3.73 7.68 -4.69
C GLY A 114 4.42 6.44 -4.13
N TYR A 115 3.74 5.70 -3.25
CA TYR A 115 4.24 4.43 -2.72
C TYR A 115 4.41 3.36 -3.80
N ILE A 116 3.40 3.15 -4.65
CA ILE A 116 3.45 2.18 -5.74
C ILE A 116 4.58 2.54 -6.72
N GLY A 117 4.76 3.82 -7.02
CA GLY A 117 5.85 4.31 -7.87
C GLY A 117 7.23 3.98 -7.29
N LEU A 118 7.45 4.26 -6.00
CA LEU A 118 8.70 3.93 -5.31
C LEU A 118 8.96 2.41 -5.26
N LEU A 119 7.92 1.62 -4.96
CA LEU A 119 7.99 0.17 -4.92
C LEU A 119 8.36 -0.40 -6.31
N THR A 120 7.67 0.07 -7.34
CA THR A 120 7.89 -0.36 -8.74
C THR A 120 9.31 0.00 -9.19
N LEU A 121 9.76 1.23 -8.90
CA LEU A 121 11.12 1.65 -9.23
C LEU A 121 12.18 0.76 -8.56
N ASN A 122 11.99 0.43 -7.28
CA ASN A 122 12.92 -0.43 -6.56
C ASN A 122 12.98 -1.84 -7.17
N ILE A 123 11.82 -2.41 -7.53
CA ILE A 123 11.73 -3.71 -8.19
C ILE A 123 12.47 -3.69 -9.54
N LEU A 124 12.33 -2.63 -10.34
CA LEU A 124 13.04 -2.49 -11.61
C LEU A 124 14.57 -2.46 -11.42
N VAL A 125 15.06 -1.76 -10.38
CA VAL A 125 16.49 -1.72 -10.04
C VAL A 125 16.99 -3.11 -9.65
N LEU A 126 16.21 -3.88 -8.88
CA LEU A 126 16.54 -5.26 -8.51
C LEU A 126 16.63 -6.18 -9.71
N ILE A 127 15.64 -6.14 -10.60
CA ILE A 127 15.62 -6.95 -11.84
C ILE A 127 16.82 -6.61 -12.70
N TYR A 128 17.06 -5.32 -12.97
CA TYR A 128 18.21 -4.87 -13.77
C TYR A 128 19.55 -5.32 -13.19
N SER A 129 19.72 -5.16 -11.87
CA SER A 129 20.95 -5.57 -11.18
C SER A 129 21.16 -7.08 -11.23
N SER A 130 20.08 -7.86 -11.13
CA SER A 130 20.10 -9.32 -11.18
C SER A 130 20.46 -9.84 -12.58
N ILE A 131 19.86 -9.26 -13.63
CA ILE A 131 20.19 -9.60 -15.02
C ILE A 131 21.67 -9.28 -15.31
N LYS A 132 22.14 -8.11 -14.88
CA LYS A 132 23.55 -7.71 -15.07
C LYS A 132 24.52 -8.69 -14.40
N LEU A 133 24.18 -9.14 -13.19
CA LEU A 133 24.95 -10.16 -12.47
C LEU A 133 24.99 -11.49 -13.23
N PHE A 134 23.85 -11.93 -13.76
CA PHE A 134 23.75 -13.16 -14.53
C PHE A 134 24.62 -13.13 -15.79
N ILE A 135 24.54 -12.05 -16.59
CA ILE A 135 25.36 -11.87 -17.80
C ILE A 135 26.86 -11.86 -17.47
N LEU A 136 27.25 -11.22 -16.37
CA LEU A 136 28.66 -11.17 -15.96
C LEU A 136 29.20 -12.51 -15.47
N ARG A 137 28.32 -13.37 -14.95
CA ARG A 137 28.66 -14.74 -14.55
C ARG A 137 28.90 -15.63 -15.77
N ASP A 138 28.05 -15.53 -16.80
CA ASP A 138 28.13 -16.37 -18.01
C ASP A 138 29.29 -16.01 -18.94
N LYS A 139 29.84 -14.79 -18.82
CA LYS A 139 31.05 -14.37 -19.55
C LYS A 139 32.36 -14.84 -18.92
N LYS A 140 32.30 -15.55 -17.80
CA LYS A 140 33.45 -15.99 -17.00
C LYS A 140 33.61 -17.50 -17.08
#